data_AF-A0A1F6FIZ0-F1
#
_entry.id   AF-A0A1F6FIZ0-F1
#
_cell.length_a   1.000
_cell.length_b   1.000
_cell.length_c   1.000
_cell.angle_alpha   90.00
_cell.angle_beta   90.00
_cell.angle_gamma   90.00
#
_symmetry.space_group_name_H-M   'P 1'
#
loop_
_entity.id
_entity.type
_entity.pdbx_description
1 polymer ?
#
loop_
_entity_poly.entity_id
_entity_poly.type
_entity_poly.pdbx_seq_one_letter_code
_entity_poly.pdbx_strand_id
1 'polypeptide(L)'
;MQTDTQKLIHHISRLEGQLASIKKGLATDKPDCEKSALTLKAASRSFSALRMAFVSCFLESKYLSANKASDTTYKALIQVINA
;
A
#
# COMPACT_ATOMS: atom_id res chain seq x y z
N MET A 1 -0.93 -21.37 4.05
CA MET A 1 -0.89 -20.30 3.03
C MET A 1 -1.73 -19.13 3.52
N GLN A 2 -1.22 -17.89 3.52
CA GLN A 2 -2.05 -16.71 3.80
C GLN A 2 -2.92 -16.38 2.57
N THR A 3 -4.17 -15.99 2.81
CA THR A 3 -5.05 -15.45 1.76
C THR A 3 -4.54 -14.09 1.28
N ASP A 4 -4.86 -13.68 0.05
CA ASP A 4 -4.41 -12.38 -0.47
C ASP A 4 -4.96 -11.21 0.36
N THR A 5 -6.17 -11.35 0.91
CA THR A 5 -6.73 -10.42 1.89
C THR A 5 -5.84 -10.30 3.13
N GLN A 6 -5.34 -11.40 3.69
CA GLN A 6 -4.43 -11.36 4.84
C GLN A 6 -3.11 -10.67 4.50
N LYS A 7 -2.55 -10.90 3.31
CA LYS A 7 -1.35 -10.20 2.86
C LYS A 7 -1.59 -8.69 2.79
N LEU A 8 -2.71 -8.24 2.21
CA LEU A 8 -3.05 -6.82 2.14
C LEU A 8 -3.20 -6.19 3.52
N ILE A 9 -3.89 -6.87 4.44
CA ILE A 9 -4.01 -6.42 5.84
C ILE A 9 -2.62 -6.28 6.47
N HIS A 10 -1.72 -7.25 6.29
CA HIS A 10 -0.36 -7.18 6.82
C HIS A 10 0.44 -6.01 6.24
N HIS A 11 0.30 -5.73 4.95
CA HIS A 11 0.92 -4.56 4.31
C HIS A 11 0.41 -3.25 4.91
N ILE A 12 -0.90 -3.13 5.13
CA ILE A 12 -1.54 -1.96 5.76
C ILE A 12 -1.03 -1.78 7.20
N SER A 13 -1.10 -2.83 8.03
CA SER A 13 -0.65 -2.75 9.42
C SER A 13 0.82 -2.36 9.54
N ARG A 14 1.68 -2.83 8.62
CA ARG A 14 3.08 -2.40 8.56
C ARG A 14 3.21 -0.91 8.26
N LEU A 15 2.46 -0.40 7.29
CA LEU A 15 2.46 1.01 6.93
C LEU A 15 1.97 1.89 8.08
N GLU A 16 0.90 1.48 8.76
CA GLU A 16 0.38 2.16 9.96
C GLU A 16 1.45 2.26 11.04
N GLY A 17 2.18 1.17 11.32
CA GLY A 17 3.30 1.16 12.26
C GLY A 17 4.42 2.15 11.89
N GLN A 18 4.76 2.24 10.59
CA GLN A 18 5.76 3.19 10.10
C GLN A 18 5.29 4.64 10.30
N LEU A 19 4.04 4.95 9.94
CA LEU A 19 3.46 6.29 10.12
C LEU A 19 3.33 6.67 11.60
N ALA A 20 2.93 5.72 12.46
CA ALA A 20 2.87 5.93 13.89
C ALA A 20 4.26 6.21 14.49
N SER A 21 5.31 5.50 14.02
CA SER A 21 6.69 5.75 14.44
C SER A 21 7.16 7.15 14.07
N ILE A 22 6.82 7.63 12.86
CA ILE A 22 7.14 9.00 12.42
C ILE A 22 6.43 10.03 13.29
N LYS A 23 5.11 9.87 13.51
CA LYS A 23 4.35 10.76 14.39
C LYS A 23 4.95 10.84 15.79
N LYS A 24 5.33 9.70 16.38
CA LYS A 24 6.00 9.64 17.69
C LYS A 24 7.33 10.38 17.68
N GLY A 25 8.15 10.20 16.63
CA GLY A 25 9.44 10.89 16.51
C GLY A 25 9.32 12.40 16.38
N LEU A 26 8.26 12.89 15.72
CA LEU A 26 8.00 14.33 15.57
C LEU A 26 7.42 14.98 16.83
N ALA A 27 6.84 14.20 17.74
CA ALA A 27 6.22 14.70 18.97
C ALA A 27 7.21 14.91 20.13
N THR A 28 8.51 14.68 19.93
CA THR A 28 9.54 14.87 20.96
C THR A 28 10.14 16.29 20.91
N ASP A 29 10.64 16.77 22.05
CA ASP A 29 11.28 18.11 22.15
C ASP A 29 12.55 18.24 21.28
N LYS A 30 13.17 17.11 20.93
CA LYS A 30 14.29 17.02 19.99
C LYS A 30 14.05 15.86 19.02
N PRO A 31 13.36 16.12 17.90
CA PRO A 31 13.08 15.09 16.90
C PRO A 31 14.36 14.58 16.25
N ASP A 32 14.48 13.25 16.11
CA ASP A 32 15.47 12.65 15.24
C ASP A 32 14.95 12.72 13.79
N CYS A 33 15.28 13.84 13.13
CA CYS A 33 14.85 14.14 11.78
C CYS A 33 15.38 13.12 10.76
N GLU A 34 16.61 12.63 10.95
CA GLU A 34 17.22 11.65 10.04
C GLU A 34 16.46 10.32 10.11
N LYS A 35 16.25 9.79 11.32
CA LYS A 35 15.47 8.57 11.52
C LYS A 35 14.05 8.71 11.00
N SER A 36 13.42 9.86 11.22
CA SER A 36 12.07 10.15 10.73
C SER A 36 12.01 10.17 9.20
N ALA A 37 13.00 10.79 8.54
CA ALA A 37 13.13 10.83 7.09
C ALA A 37 13.39 9.43 6.49
N LEU A 38 14.26 8.63 7.10
CA LEU A 38 14.50 7.24 6.70
C LEU A 38 13.25 6.37 6.84
N THR A 39 12.51 6.56 7.94
CA THR A 39 11.23 5.85 8.17
C THR A 39 10.17 6.28 7.16
N LEU A 40 10.10 7.57 6.81
CA LEU A 40 9.19 8.10 5.80
C LEU A 40 9.50 7.52 4.40
N LYS A 41 10.79 7.42 4.05
CA LYS A 41 11.22 6.75 2.81
C LYS A 41 10.81 5.28 2.79
N ALA A 42 10.93 4.58 3.92
CA ALA A 42 10.48 3.19 4.04
C ALA A 42 8.95 3.07 3.93
N ALA A 43 8.19 4.01 4.51
CA ALA A 43 6.74 4.08 4.39
C ALA A 43 6.28 4.31 2.94
N SER A 44 6.94 5.23 2.22
CA SER A 44 6.68 5.48 0.79
C SER A 44 6.84 4.20 -0.05
N ARG A 45 7.91 3.43 0.18
CA ARG A 45 8.13 2.14 -0.47
C ARG A 45 7.07 1.11 -0.11
N SER A 46 6.70 1.00 1.17
CA SER A 46 5.62 0.11 1.63
C SER A 46 4.29 0.46 0.96
N PHE A 47 3.97 1.75 0.82
CA PHE A 47 2.75 2.21 0.17
C PHE A 47 2.72 1.86 -1.32
N SER A 48 3.85 2.04 -2.02
CA SER A 48 3.97 1.61 -3.42
C SER A 48 3.77 0.10 -3.56
N ALA A 49 4.32 -0.71 -2.65
CA ALA A 49 4.12 -2.16 -2.67
C ALA A 49 2.66 -2.55 -2.38
N LEU A 50 2.01 -1.87 -1.42
CA LEU A 50 0.60 -2.07 -1.12
C LEU A 50 -0.28 -1.75 -2.33
N ARG A 51 -0.04 -0.63 -3.02
CA ARG A 51 -0.76 -0.24 -4.24
C ARG A 51 -0.73 -1.37 -5.27
N MET A 52 0.46 -1.89 -5.58
CA MET A 52 0.61 -2.96 -6.56
C MET A 52 -0.08 -4.25 -6.12
N ALA A 53 0.13 -4.67 -4.86
CA ALA A 53 -0.50 -5.87 -4.32
C ALA A 53 -2.04 -5.78 -4.32
N PHE A 54 -2.59 -4.61 -3.97
CA PHE A 54 -4.04 -4.38 -3.94
C PHE A 54 -4.64 -4.52 -5.33
N VAL A 55 -4.05 -3.88 -6.34
CA VAL A 55 -4.57 -3.97 -7.69
C VAL A 55 -4.41 -5.39 -8.26
N SER A 56 -3.27 -6.05 -8.08
CA SER A 56 -3.07 -7.44 -8.51
C SER A 56 -4.11 -8.39 -7.90
N CYS A 57 -4.31 -8.32 -6.58
CA CYS A 57 -5.31 -9.14 -5.90
C CYS A 57 -6.74 -8.89 -6.43
N PHE A 58 -7.07 -7.63 -6.71
CA PHE A 58 -8.39 -7.28 -7.24
C PHE A 58 -8.57 -7.72 -8.70
N LEU A 59 -7.54 -7.59 -9.53
CA LEU A 59 -7.55 -8.03 -10.92
C LEU A 59 -7.69 -9.56 -11.04
N GLU A 60 -6.96 -10.30 -10.21
CA GLU A 60 -7.02 -11.77 -10.17
C GLU A 60 -8.38 -12.27 -9.65
N SER A 61 -8.90 -11.67 -8.58
CA SER A 61 -10.17 -12.10 -7.98
C SER A 61 -11.42 -11.75 -8.80
N LYS A 62 -11.44 -10.61 -9.51
CA LYS A 62 -12.65 -10.15 -10.24
C LYS A 62 -12.63 -10.36 -11.75
N TYR A 63 -11.48 -10.37 -12.42
CA TYR A 63 -11.42 -10.24 -13.89
C TYR A 63 -10.82 -11.44 -14.62
N LEU A 64 -10.41 -12.50 -13.93
CA LEU A 64 -9.98 -13.74 -14.59
C LEU A 64 -11.13 -14.47 -15.32
N SER A 65 -12.41 -14.13 -15.07
CA SER A 65 -13.57 -14.89 -15.58
C SER A 65 -14.65 -14.11 -16.34
N ALA A 66 -14.57 -12.79 -16.54
CA ALA A 66 -15.60 -12.03 -17.26
C ALA A 66 -15.07 -10.86 -18.12
N ASN A 67 -15.81 -10.52 -19.18
CA ASN A 67 -15.48 -9.54 -20.23
C ASN A 67 -14.89 -8.22 -19.68
N LYS A 68 -13.58 -8.05 -19.88
CA LYS A 68 -12.72 -7.03 -19.25
C LYS A 68 -12.89 -5.60 -19.81
N ALA A 69 -13.46 -5.46 -21.01
CA ALA A 69 -13.37 -4.22 -21.79
C ALA A 69 -14.40 -3.14 -21.40
N SER A 70 -15.53 -3.53 -20.78
CA SER A 70 -16.62 -2.60 -20.45
C SER A 70 -16.65 -2.17 -18.97
N ASP A 71 -15.85 -2.78 -18.09
CA ASP A 71 -15.89 -2.46 -16.66
C ASP A 71 -15.03 -1.22 -16.33
N THR A 72 -15.68 -0.17 -15.84
CA THR A 72 -15.05 1.08 -15.41
C THR A 72 -14.08 0.88 -14.24
N THR A 73 -14.32 -0.12 -13.39
CA THR A 73 -13.47 -0.47 -12.26
C THR A 73 -12.12 -1.01 -12.75
N TYR A 74 -12.12 -1.83 -13.80
CA TYR A 74 -10.89 -2.34 -14.41
C TYR A 74 -10.02 -1.19 -14.94
N LYS A 75 -10.62 -0.22 -15.64
CA LYS A 75 -9.92 0.96 -16.16
C LYS A 75 -9.31 1.80 -15.03
N ALA A 76 -10.06 2.04 -13.96
CA ALA A 76 -9.57 2.76 -12.78
C ALA A 76 -8.36 2.04 -12.13
N LEU A 77 -8.43 0.72 -12.02
CA LEU A 77 -7.35 -0.08 -11.44
C LEU A 77 -6.07 -0.08 -12.28
N ILE A 78 -6.19 -0.15 -13.61
CA ILE A 78 -5.03 -0.04 -14.52
C ILE A 78 -4.38 1.35 -14.43
N GLN A 79 -5.17 2.42 -14.31
CA GLN A 79 -4.63 3.76 -14.08
C GLN A 79 -3.85 3.84 -12.77
N VAL A 80 -4.34 3.17 -11.72
CA VAL A 80 -3.63 3.10 -10.43
C VAL A 80 -2.30 2.36 -10.57
N ILE A 81 -2.15 1.35 -11.44
CA ILE A 81 -0.85 0.68 -11.69
C ILE A 81 0.13 1.59 -12.43
N ASN A 82 -0.34 2.30 -13.46
CA ASN A 82 0.51 3.06 -14.39
C ASN A 82 0.91 4.46 -13.89
N ALA A 83 0.36 4.90 -12.75
CA ALA A 83 0.77 6.11 -12.03
C ALA A 83 2.00 5.85 -11.14
#